data_AF-A0A534V825-F1
#
_entry.id   AF-A0A534V825-F1
#
_cell.length_a   1.000
_cell.length_b   1.000
_cell.length_c   1.000
_cell.angle_alpha   90.00
_cell.angle_beta   90.00
_cell.angle_gamma   90.00
#
_symmetry.space_group_name_H-M   'P 1'
#
loop_
_entity.id
_entity.type
_entity.pdbx_description
1 polymer ?
#
loop_
_entity_poly.entity_id
_entity_poly.type
_entity_poly.pdbx_seq_one_letter_code
_entity_poly.pdbx_strand_id
1 'polypeptide(L)' 'MVERTGQTVRNLRQRLGMTQEEFARRIQVTLSTVNRWENGHAAPSHLAWRAIEDL' A
#
# COMPACT_ATOMS: atom_id res chain seq x y z
N MET A 1 16.94 8.35 7.69
CA MET A 1 15.52 8.79 7.61
C MET A 1 14.72 7.61 7.10
N VAL A 2 14.05 6.88 7.98
CA VAL A 2 13.17 5.77 7.56
C VAL A 2 11.87 6.44 7.10
N GLU A 3 11.61 6.44 5.80
CA GLU A 3 10.32 6.91 5.29
C GLU A 3 9.20 6.17 6.02
N ARG A 4 8.18 6.91 6.46
CA ARG A 4 7.01 6.31 7.08
C ARG A 4 6.38 5.39 6.03
N THR A 5 6.48 4.09 6.23
CA THR A 5 6.07 3.03 5.28
C THR A 5 4.69 3.26 4.66
N GLY A 6 3.75 3.80 5.44
CA GLY A 6 2.42 4.19 4.95
C GLY A 6 2.40 5.27 3.87
N GLN A 7 3.29 6.26 3.98
CA GLN A 7 3.42 7.33 2.98
C GLN A 7 3.97 6.79 1.66
N THR A 8 4.88 5.81 1.70
CA THR A 8 5.41 5.14 0.50
C THR A 8 4.31 4.43 -0.28
N VAL A 9 3.42 3.69 0.41
CA VAL A 9 2.27 3.02 -0.21
C VAL A 9 1.35 4.04 -0.89
N ARG A 10 0.98 5.11 -0.17
CA ARG A 10 0.11 6.15 -0.70
C ARG A 10 0.70 6.84 -1.94
N ASN A 11 1.98 7.18 -1.89
CA ASN A 11 2.68 7.85 -2.98
C ASN A 11 2.75 6.95 -4.22
N LEU A 12 3.10 5.67 -4.06
CA LEU A 12 3.12 4.72 -5.18
C LEU A 12 1.74 4.58 -5.81
N ARG A 13 0.71 4.35 -5.00
CA ARG A 13 -0.67 4.24 -5.47
C ARG A 13 -1.11 5.47 -6.27
N GLN A 14 -0.83 6.68 -5.75
CA GLN A 14 -1.17 7.93 -6.42
C GLN A 14 -0.40 8.10 -7.74
N ARG A 15 0.87 7.70 -7.81
CA ARG A 15 1.67 7.71 -9.04
C ARG A 15 1.12 6.76 -10.10
N LEU A 16 0.52 5.64 -9.68
CA LEU A 16 -0.16 4.69 -10.55
C LEU A 16 -1.59 5.12 -10.94
N GLY A 17 -2.08 6.24 -10.40
CA GLY A 17 -3.44 6.74 -10.68
C GLY A 17 -4.56 5.86 -10.11
N MET A 18 -4.27 5.02 -9.11
CA MET A 18 -5.21 4.04 -8.57
C MET A 18 -5.96 4.56 -7.33
N THR A 19 -7.22 4.17 -7.19
CA THR A 19 -7.97 4.21 -5.93
C THR A 19 -7.40 3.21 -4.92
N GLN A 20 -7.73 3.38 -3.62
CA GLN A 20 -7.29 2.40 -2.60
C GLN A 20 -7.85 1.01 -2.90
N GLU A 21 -9.06 0.92 -3.44
CA GLU A 21 -9.73 -0.31 -3.85
C GLU A 21 -9.02 -0.99 -5.02
N GLU A 22 -8.67 -0.25 -6.07
CA GLU A 22 -7.94 -0.80 -7.23
C GLU A 22 -6.56 -1.30 -6.83
N PHE A 23 -5.84 -0.51 -6.03
CA PHE A 23 -4.54 -0.91 -5.50
C PHE A 23 -4.65 -2.17 -4.65
N ALA A 24 -5.62 -2.23 -3.74
CA ALA A 24 -5.87 -3.39 -2.89
C ALA A 24 -6.16 -4.65 -3.72
N ARG A 25 -7.03 -4.55 -4.74
CA ARG A 25 -7.33 -5.65 -5.66
C ARG A 25 -6.08 -6.12 -6.40
N ARG A 26 -5.22 -5.19 -6.85
CA ARG A 26 -4.02 -5.49 -7.64
C ARG A 26 -2.99 -6.29 -6.84
N ILE A 27 -2.83 -6.01 -5.54
CA ILE A 27 -1.92 -6.75 -4.63
C ILE A 27 -2.64 -7.80 -3.76
N GLN A 28 -3.89 -8.14 -4.08
CA GLN A 28 -4.68 -9.17 -3.41
C GLN A 28 -4.87 -8.97 -1.89
N VAL A 29 -5.07 -7.72 -1.45
CA VAL A 29 -5.45 -7.39 -0.07
C VAL A 29 -6.80 -6.66 -0.04
N THR A 30 -7.31 -6.43 1.16
CA THR A 30 -8.55 -5.65 1.34
C THR A 30 -8.29 -4.15 1.27
N LEU A 31 -9.30 -3.38 0.88
CA LEU A 31 -9.31 -1.91 1.01
C LEU A 31 -8.92 -1.45 2.41
N SER A 32 -9.51 -2.08 3.44
CA SER A 32 -9.24 -1.76 4.85
C SER A 32 -7.77 -1.96 5.23
N THR A 33 -7.09 -2.93 4.62
CA THR A 33 -5.66 -3.17 4.81
C THR A 33 -4.84 -2.01 4.25
N VAL A 34 -5.11 -1.60 3.00
CA VAL A 34 -4.44 -0.44 2.38
C VAL A 34 -4.71 0.84 3.16
N ASN A 35 -5.96 1.07 3.57
CA ASN A 35 -6.33 2.24 4.36
C ASN A 35 -5.55 2.33 5.68
N ARG A 36 -5.40 1.21 6.41
CA ARG A 36 -4.60 1.16 7.64
C ARG A 36 -3.13 1.45 7.38
N TRP A 37 -2.56 0.97 6.26
CA TRP A 37 -1.18 1.29 5.89
C TRP A 37 -1.00 2.77 5.62
N GLU A 38 -1.83 3.35 4.75
CA GLU A 38 -1.71 4.76 4.35
C GLU A 38 -1.93 5.74 5.51
N ASN A 39 -2.73 5.34 6.51
CA ASN A 39 -2.99 6.14 7.71
C ASN A 39 -2.02 5.81 8.87
N GLY A 40 -1.03 4.93 8.65
CA GLY A 40 -0.02 4.59 9.66
C GLY A 40 -0.52 3.74 10.83
N HIS A 41 -1.70 3.13 10.72
CA HIS A 41 -2.27 2.22 11.71
C HIS A 41 -1.72 0.78 11.62
N ALA A 42 -0.99 0.47 10.55
CA ALA A 42 -0.25 -0.77 10.36
C ALA A 42 0.85 -0.54 9.31
N ALA A 43 1.84 -1.43 9.25
CA ALA A 43 2.80 -1.49 8.16
C ALA A 43 2.53 -2.70 7.26
N PRO A 44 2.84 -2.65 5.95
CA PRO A 44 2.80 -3.83 5.11
C PRO A 44 3.76 -4.91 5.63
N SER A 45 3.32 -6.17 5.58
CA SER A 45 4.19 -7.31 5.87
C SER A 45 5.24 -7.49 4.76
N HIS A 46 6.23 -8.35 4.98
CA HIS A 46 7.22 -8.67 3.94
C HIS A 46 6.55 -9.21 2.65
N LEU A 47 5.53 -10.06 2.79
CA LEU A 47 4.77 -10.58 1.64
C LEU A 47 4.01 -9.47 0.91
N ALA A 48 3.41 -8.54 1.66
CA ALA A 48 2.74 -7.39 1.06
C ALA A 48 3.73 -6.48 0.31
N TRP A 49 4.94 -6.29 0.84
CA TRP A 49 5.99 -5.55 0.13
C TRP A 49 6.41 -6.24 -1.17
N ARG A 50 6.53 -7.57 -1.19
CA ARG A 50 6.78 -8.31 -2.44
C ARG A 50 5.69 -8.07 -3.47
N ALA A 51 4.42 -8.18 -3.07
CA ALA A 51 3.31 -7.91 -3.97
C ALA A 51 3.29 -6.45 -4.48
N ILE A 52 3.76 -5.50 -3.67
CA ILE A 52 3.90 -4.08 -4.04
C ILE A 52 5.09 -3.86 -4.99
N GLU A 53 6.20 -4.57 -4.81
CA GLU A 53 7.38 -4.54 -5.69
C GLU A 53 7.06 -5.08 -7.10
N ASP A 54 6.09 -5.99 -7.22
CA ASP A 54 5.66 -6.61 -8.47
C ASP A 54 4.57 -5.81 -9.24
N LEU A 55 4.24 -4.59 -8.79
CA LEU A 55 3.21 -3.73 -9.38
C LEU A 55 3.62 -3.03 -10.68
#